data_AF-A0A101EPQ9-F1
#
_entry.id   AF-A0A101EPQ9-F1
#
_cell.length_a   1.000
_cell.length_b   1.000
_cell.length_c   1.000
_cell.angle_alpha   90.00
_cell.angle_beta   90.00
_cell.angle_gamma   90.00
#
_symmetry.space_group_name_H-M   'P 1'
#
loop_
_entity.id
_entity.type
_entity.pdbx_description
1 polymer ?
#
loop_
_entity_poly.entity_id
_entity_poly.type
_entity_poly.pdbx_seq_one_letter_code
_entity_poly.pdbx_strand_id
1 'polypeptide(L)'
;EHFPDSKLFRIASKLEEYIVSNKIKNIYPNVDLYSSVLFEELGFPRNMFTALFATARVVGWTAHVIEYVSDNKLIRPTSEYVGPMDVEYIPIERRDENG
;
A
#
# COMPACT_ATOMS: atom_id res chain seq x y z
N GLU A 1 20.01 22.73 -1.95
CA GLU A 1 21.21 21.98 -2.38
C GLU A 1 20.82 20.96 -3.43
N HIS A 2 21.51 20.96 -4.57
CA HIS A 2 21.40 19.90 -5.57
C HIS A 2 22.18 18.70 -5.03
N PHE A 3 21.63 17.48 -5.04
CA PHE A 3 22.29 16.24 -4.61
C PHE A 3 22.93 15.55 -5.84
N PRO A 4 24.12 15.97 -6.31
CA PRO A 4 24.59 15.61 -7.64
C PRO A 4 25.20 14.21 -7.69
N ASP A 5 25.54 13.63 -6.52
CA ASP A 5 26.28 12.36 -6.40
C ASP A 5 25.50 11.22 -5.72
N SER A 6 24.18 11.35 -5.54
CA SER A 6 23.37 10.29 -4.93
C SER A 6 23.41 9.00 -5.78
N LYS A 7 24.02 7.94 -5.22
CA LYS A 7 24.03 6.61 -5.83
C LYS A 7 22.60 6.07 -6.01
N LEU A 8 21.73 6.30 -5.03
CA LEU A 8 20.35 5.82 -5.06
C LEU A 8 19.53 6.55 -6.12
N PHE A 9 19.70 7.86 -6.26
CA PHE A 9 19.08 8.63 -7.33
C PHE A 9 19.48 8.10 -8.71
N ARG A 10 20.78 7.88 -8.95
CA ARG A 10 21.27 7.33 -10.22
C ARG A 10 20.67 5.95 -10.53
N ILE A 11 20.53 5.08 -9.52
CA ILE A 11 19.88 3.78 -9.67
C ILE A 11 18.40 3.95 -10.01
N ALA A 12 17.67 4.78 -9.27
CA ALA A 12 16.24 5.03 -9.47
C ALA A 12 15.96 5.57 -10.89
N SER A 13 16.75 6.55 -11.35
CA SER A 13 16.60 7.12 -12.69
C SER A 13 16.91 6.11 -13.81
N LYS A 14 17.92 5.25 -13.64
CA LYS A 14 18.21 4.18 -14.61
C LYS A 14 17.12 3.12 -14.64
N LEU A 15 16.53 2.81 -13.48
CA LEU A 15 15.39 1.89 -13.39
C LEU A 15 14.16 2.46 -14.10
N GLU A 16 13.84 3.75 -13.87
CA GLU A 16 12.77 4.43 -14.59
C GLU A 16 12.98 4.42 -16.10
N GLU A 17 14.18 4.82 -16.57
CA GLU A 17 14.54 4.81 -18.00
C GLU A 17 14.30 3.44 -18.62
N TYR A 18 14.72 2.37 -17.94
CA TYR A 18 14.51 1.00 -18.39
C TYR A 18 13.03 0.61 -18.44
N ILE A 19 12.25 0.88 -17.38
CA ILE A 19 10.82 0.55 -17.31
C ILE A 19 10.04 1.27 -18.41
N VAL A 20 10.29 2.57 -18.58
CA VAL A 20 9.61 3.42 -19.57
C VAL A 20 9.97 3.00 -20.99
N SER A 21 11.27 2.81 -21.27
CA SER A 21 11.75 2.45 -22.62
C SER A 21 11.25 1.08 -23.07
N ASN A 22 11.15 0.12 -22.14
CA ASN A 22 10.69 -1.24 -22.45
C ASN A 22 9.17 -1.41 -22.34
N LYS A 23 8.42 -0.34 -22.01
CA LYS A 23 6.95 -0.35 -21.85
C LYS A 23 6.47 -1.54 -21.04
N ILE A 24 7.14 -1.83 -19.91
CA ILE A 24 6.89 -3.04 -19.13
C ILE A 24 5.45 -3.01 -18.63
N LYS A 25 4.56 -3.76 -19.30
CA LYS A 25 3.14 -3.91 -18.95
C LYS A 25 2.36 -2.59 -18.78
N ASN A 26 2.79 -1.50 -19.42
CA ASN A 26 2.25 -0.14 -19.18
C ASN A 26 2.28 0.29 -17.69
N ILE A 27 3.26 -0.21 -16.93
CA ILE A 27 3.50 0.16 -15.54
C ILE A 27 4.56 1.26 -15.51
N TYR A 28 4.29 2.33 -14.79
CA TYR A 28 5.19 3.47 -14.62
C TYR A 28 5.59 3.62 -13.14
N PRO A 29 6.77 4.20 -12.85
CA PRO A 29 7.12 4.55 -11.48
C PRO A 29 6.05 5.41 -10.81
N ASN A 30 5.71 5.06 -9.57
CA ASN A 30 4.83 5.87 -8.74
C ASN A 30 5.66 6.83 -7.85
N VAL A 31 4.97 7.61 -7.01
CA VAL A 31 5.58 8.57 -6.07
C VAL A 31 6.59 7.93 -5.09
N ASP A 32 6.46 6.64 -4.80
CA ASP A 32 7.28 5.94 -3.80
C ASP A 32 8.71 5.70 -4.27
N LEU A 33 8.95 5.62 -5.59
CA LEU A 33 10.29 5.44 -6.14
C LEU A 33 11.21 6.58 -5.72
N TYR A 34 10.79 7.83 -5.92
CA TYR A 34 11.64 8.98 -5.64
C TYR A 34 11.51 9.49 -4.20
N SER A 35 10.36 9.32 -3.55
CA SER A 35 10.23 9.70 -2.13
C SER A 35 11.08 8.82 -1.22
N SER A 36 11.24 7.53 -1.52
CA SER A 36 12.15 6.66 -0.75
C SER A 36 13.63 7.07 -0.88
N VAL A 37 14.07 7.43 -2.09
CA VAL A 37 15.41 8.00 -2.30
C VAL A 37 15.56 9.29 -1.51
N LEU A 38 14.59 10.20 -1.58
CA LEU A 38 14.63 11.46 -0.84
C LEU A 38 14.72 11.24 0.68
N PHE A 39 13.92 10.35 1.25
CA PHE A 39 13.97 10.10 2.70
C PHE A 39 15.29 9.48 3.15
N GLU A 40 15.89 8.61 2.35
CA GLU A 40 17.22 8.06 2.64
C GLU A 40 18.30 9.16 2.59
N GLU A 41 18.28 10.01 1.55
CA GLU A 41 19.24 11.12 1.41
C GLU A 41 19.08 12.17 2.52
N LEU A 42 17.88 12.33 3.08
CA LEU A 42 17.61 13.15 4.27
C LEU A 42 18.01 12.47 5.59
N GLY A 43 18.48 11.22 5.55
CA GLY A 43 18.98 10.49 6.72
C GLY A 43 17.89 9.89 7.61
N PHE A 44 16.66 9.75 7.13
CA PHE A 44 15.61 9.09 7.90
C PHE A 44 15.84 7.57 7.95
N PRO A 45 15.63 6.93 9.11
CA PRO A 45 15.58 5.47 9.19
C PRO A 45 14.50 4.89 8.28
N ARG A 46 14.80 3.83 7.51
CA ARG A 46 13.85 3.22 6.56
C ARG A 46 12.54 2.75 7.19
N ASN A 47 12.58 2.29 8.44
CA ASN A 47 11.39 1.91 9.19
C ASN A 47 10.46 3.09 9.51
N MET A 48 10.88 4.34 9.27
CA MET A 48 10.06 5.54 9.44
C MET A 48 9.39 6.02 8.15
N PHE A 49 9.67 5.45 6.97
CA PHE A 49 9.15 5.99 5.71
C PHE A 49 7.61 6.00 5.65
N THR A 50 6.97 4.94 6.13
CA THR A 50 5.50 4.88 6.24
C THR A 50 4.95 5.91 7.22
N ALA A 51 5.67 6.20 8.31
CA ALA A 51 5.28 7.23 9.26
C ALA A 51 5.37 8.63 8.63
N LEU A 52 6.44 8.92 7.89
CA LEU A 52 6.59 10.17 7.14
C LEU A 52 5.46 10.36 6.12
N PHE A 53 5.12 9.31 5.37
CA PHE A 53 3.96 9.32 4.49
C PHE A 53 2.67 9.66 5.25
N ALA A 54 2.44 9.06 6.42
CA ALA A 54 1.25 9.30 7.22
C ALA A 54 1.17 10.76 7.71
N THR A 55 2.31 11.39 8.06
CA THR A 55 2.32 12.81 8.47
C THR A 55 1.81 13.74 7.37
N ALA A 56 2.12 13.46 6.10
CA ALA A 56 1.58 14.23 4.98
C ALA A 56 0.11 13.86 4.70
N ARG A 57 -0.23 12.56 4.79
CA ARG A 57 -1.54 12.05 4.37
C ARG A 57 -2.67 12.33 5.37
N VAL A 58 -2.36 12.57 6.64
CA VAL A 58 -3.36 12.85 7.69
C VAL A 58 -4.29 14.02 7.37
N VAL A 59 -3.80 15.04 6.66
CA VAL A 59 -4.62 16.18 6.22
C VAL A 59 -5.70 15.71 5.23
N GLY A 60 -5.31 14.90 4.24
CA GLY A 60 -6.24 14.34 3.25
C GLY A 60 -7.23 13.36 3.88
N TRP A 61 -6.78 12.50 4.79
CA TRP A 61 -7.68 11.61 5.53
C TRP A 61 -8.73 12.37 6.32
N THR A 62 -8.30 13.41 7.05
CA THR A 62 -9.22 14.22 7.86
C THR A 62 -10.21 14.98 6.96
N ALA A 63 -9.74 15.54 5.85
CA ALA A 63 -10.60 16.22 4.88
C ALA A 63 -11.67 15.29 4.30
N HIS A 64 -11.30 14.07 3.87
CA HIS A 64 -12.26 13.11 3.35
C HIS A 64 -13.24 12.61 4.41
N VAL A 65 -12.82 12.47 5.68
CA VAL A 65 -13.76 12.15 6.76
C VAL A 65 -14.78 13.27 6.94
N ILE A 66 -14.34 14.53 6.99
CA ILE A 66 -15.24 15.70 7.11
C ILE A 66 -16.20 15.78 5.93
N GLU A 67 -15.70 15.58 4.71
CA GLU A 67 -16.51 15.53 3.49
C GLU A 67 -17.56 14.42 3.57
N TYR A 68 -17.17 13.20 3.96
CA TYR A 68 -18.06 12.05 4.04
C TYR A 68 -19.17 12.24 5.07
N VAL A 69 -18.84 12.75 6.26
CA VAL A 69 -19.85 12.92 7.33
C VAL A 69 -20.86 14.02 7.06
N SER A 70 -20.59 14.92 6.09
CA SER A 70 -21.51 16.00 5.71
C SER A 70 -22.79 15.49 5.01
N ASP A 71 -22.70 14.35 4.32
CA ASP A 71 -23.83 13.60 3.73
C ASP A 71 -23.64 12.10 4.00
N ASN A 72 -23.62 11.76 5.28
CA ASN A 72 -23.15 10.46 5.76
C ASN A 72 -24.02 9.28 5.31
N LYS A 73 -23.37 8.18 4.92
CA LYS A 73 -24.03 6.88 4.69
C LYS A 73 -23.23 5.77 5.35
N LEU A 74 -23.87 4.69 5.78
CA LEU A 74 -23.13 3.54 6.28
C LEU A 74 -22.46 2.80 5.10
N ILE A 75 -21.14 2.67 5.14
CA ILE A 75 -20.40 1.79 4.22
C ILE A 75 -20.59 0.34 4.69
N ARG A 76 -21.48 -0.40 4.02
CA ARG A 76 -21.78 -1.81 4.33
C ARG A 76 -21.81 -2.66 3.05
N PRO A 77 -20.65 -3.09 2.53
CA PRO A 77 -20.60 -4.03 1.42
C PRO A 77 -21.11 -5.42 1.84
N THR A 78 -21.48 -6.23 0.86
CA THR A 78 -21.87 -7.65 1.04
C THR A 78 -20.82 -8.57 0.43
N SER A 79 -20.88 -9.85 0.76
CA SER A 79 -20.04 -10.89 0.17
C SER A 79 -20.90 -12.01 -0.40
N GLU A 80 -20.39 -12.67 -1.44
CA GLU A 80 -20.97 -13.88 -1.98
C GLU A 80 -20.42 -15.09 -1.21
N TYR A 81 -21.30 -15.90 -0.63
CA TYR A 81 -20.91 -17.12 0.06
C TYR A 81 -20.87 -18.29 -0.92
N VAL A 82 -19.71 -18.94 -1.03
CA VAL A 82 -19.47 -20.10 -1.91
C VAL A 82 -19.04 -21.36 -1.15
N GLY A 83 -19.16 -21.34 0.18
CA GLY A 83 -18.85 -22.48 1.03
C GLY A 83 -20.00 -23.49 1.11
N PRO A 84 -19.77 -24.64 1.76
CA PRO A 84 -20.84 -25.59 2.06
C PRO A 84 -21.81 -25.01 3.10
N MET A 85 -23.09 -24.97 2.76
CA MET A 85 -24.16 -24.64 3.71
C MET A 85 -24.57 -25.87 4.53
N ASP A 86 -25.15 -25.64 5.70
CA ASP A 86 -25.77 -26.69 6.53
C ASP A 86 -24.81 -27.84 6.92
N VAL A 87 -23.53 -27.53 7.12
CA VAL A 87 -22.55 -28.52 7.60
C VAL A 87 -22.93 -28.98 9.01
N GLU A 88 -23.17 -30.28 9.16
CA GLU A 88 -23.50 -30.86 10.45
C GLU A 88 -22.32 -30.69 11.43
N TYR A 89 -22.61 -30.19 12.62
CA TYR A 89 -21.60 -30.07 13.65
C TYR A 89 -21.21 -31.45 14.18
N ILE A 90 -19.94 -31.81 14.05
CA ILE A 90 -19.37 -33.02 14.66
C ILE A 90 -18.67 -32.65 15.98
N PRO A 91 -19.07 -33.23 17.13
CA PRO A 91 -18.35 -33.06 18.39
C PRO A 91 -16.88 -33.43 18.26
N ILE A 92 -16.00 -32.73 18.98
CA ILE A 92 -14.55 -32.82 18.79
C ILE A 92 -14.01 -34.25 18.96
N GLU A 93 -14.61 -35.03 19.86
CA GLU A 93 -14.25 -36.43 20.14
C GLU A 93 -14.60 -37.38 18.99
N ARG A 94 -15.42 -36.92 18.04
CA ARG A 94 -15.93 -37.69 16.89
C ARG A 94 -15.40 -37.21 15.55
N ARG A 95 -14.51 -36.21 15.54
CA ARG A 95 -13.81 -35.76 14.34
C ARG A 95 -12.68 -36.75 14.04
N ASP A 96 -12.47 -37.08 12.78
CA ASP A 96 -11.30 -37.87 12.40
C ASP A 96 -10.02 -37.01 12.47
N GLU A 97 -8.86 -37.67 12.43
CA GLU A 97 -7.55 -37.02 12.51
C GLU A 97 -7.17 -36.25 11.23
N ASN A 98 -7.98 -36.31 10.17
CA ASN A 98 -7.67 -35.74 8.86
C ASN A 98 -8.50 -34.50 8.48
N GLY A 99 -9.62 -34.24 9.17
CA GLY A 99 -10.44 -33.05 8.94
C GLY A 99 -11.38 -33.17 7.75
#